data_AF-A0A5N7MB22-F1
#
_entry.id   AF-A0A5N7MB22-F1
#
_cell.length_a   1.000
_cell.length_b   1.000
_cell.length_c   1.000
_cell.angle_alpha   90.00
_cell.angle_beta   90.00
_cell.angle_gamma   90.00
#
_symmetry.space_group_name_H-M   'P 1'
#
loop_
_entity.id
_entity.type
_entity.pdbx_description
1 polymer ?
#
loop_
_entity_poly.entity_id
_entity_poly.type
_entity_poly.pdbx_seq_one_letter_code
_entity_poly.pdbx_strand_id
1 'polypeptide(L)'
;MKAGIPIYSTRANAMNLKTIAKGLAVLNIAAFVSTAVAAWLFDKRSATDLLDTATYVGLGIGALGAIMFAGSSTGGSEGMAASAADQPSRIMDALWIDRNAGISAGALFVLGGVTWLGISWLVAALIE
;
A
#
# COMPACT_ATOMS: atom_id res chain seq x y z
N MET A 1 20.42 -2.07 -37.76
CA MET A 1 20.01 -0.85 -37.03
C MET A 1 19.54 -1.27 -35.63
N LYS A 2 20.31 -0.94 -34.58
CA LYS A 2 19.93 -1.26 -33.19
C LYS A 2 18.80 -0.31 -32.77
N ALA A 3 17.62 -0.85 -32.50
CA ALA A 3 16.51 -0.12 -31.93
C ALA A 3 16.94 0.45 -30.56
N GLY A 4 17.13 1.77 -30.50
CA GLY A 4 17.41 2.47 -29.25
C GLY A 4 16.17 2.42 -28.37
N ILE A 5 16.20 1.60 -27.32
CA ILE A 5 15.20 1.65 -26.25
C ILE A 5 15.23 3.08 -25.69
N PRO A 6 14.11 3.82 -25.71
CA PRO A 6 14.12 5.22 -25.30
C PRO A 6 14.45 5.31 -23.81
N ILE A 7 15.62 5.87 -23.50
CA ILE A 7 16.18 6.10 -22.15
C ILE A 7 15.19 6.86 -21.23
N TYR A 8 14.28 7.63 -21.83
CA TYR A 8 13.21 8.33 -21.13
C TYR A 8 12.17 7.39 -20.50
N SER A 9 11.84 6.25 -21.14
CA SER A 9 10.90 5.27 -20.58
C SER A 9 11.50 4.55 -19.35
N THR A 10 12.80 4.24 -19.39
CA THR A 10 13.49 3.53 -18.32
C THR A 10 13.64 4.38 -17.06
N ARG A 11 13.92 5.69 -17.21
CA ARG A 11 14.02 6.62 -16.08
C ARG A 11 12.68 6.90 -15.42
N ALA A 12 11.60 7.04 -16.19
CA ALA A 12 10.26 7.20 -15.66
C ALA A 12 9.81 5.95 -14.88
N ASN A 13 10.04 4.75 -15.42
CA ASN A 13 9.75 3.48 -14.73
C ASN A 13 10.58 3.31 -13.44
N ALA A 14 11.86 3.66 -13.46
CA ALA A 14 12.73 3.58 -12.27
C ALA A 14 12.34 4.59 -11.18
N MET A 15 11.82 5.76 -11.56
CA MET A 15 11.33 6.76 -10.61
C MET A 15 10.02 6.31 -9.96
N ASN A 16 9.13 5.67 -10.74
CA ASN A 16 7.86 5.13 -10.24
C ASN A 16 8.08 3.95 -9.28
N LEU A 17 9.01 3.04 -9.62
CA LEU A 17 9.36 1.90 -8.78
C LEU A 17 9.91 2.31 -7.40
N LYS A 18 10.73 3.37 -7.33
CA LYS A 18 11.24 3.90 -6.07
C LYS A 18 10.13 4.44 -5.17
N THR A 19 9.12 5.08 -5.74
CA THR A 19 7.96 5.61 -5.00
C THR A 19 7.10 4.47 -4.45
N ILE A 20 6.83 3.45 -5.26
CA ILE A 20 6.10 2.23 -4.84
C ILE A 20 6.85 1.51 -3.72
N ALA A 21 8.17 1.31 -3.88
CA ALA A 21 9.00 0.67 -2.88
C ALA A 21 9.02 1.45 -1.55
N LYS A 22 9.09 2.79 -1.60
CA LYS A 22 8.97 3.63 -0.40
C LYS A 22 7.60 3.48 0.27
N GLY A 23 6.51 3.48 -0.51
CA GLY A 23 5.15 3.26 0.00
C GLY A 23 5.02 1.91 0.69
N LEU A 24 5.51 0.83 0.06
CA LEU A 24 5.54 -0.51 0.65
C LEU A 24 6.38 -0.56 1.93
N ALA A 25 7.55 0.08 1.95
CA ALA A 25 8.42 0.10 3.12
C ALA A 25 7.73 0.79 4.32
N VAL A 26 7.15 1.97 4.10
CA VAL A 26 6.40 2.70 5.16
C VAL A 26 5.25 1.86 5.69
N LEU A 27 4.53 1.19 4.80
CA LEU A 27 3.35 0.40 5.16
C LEU A 27 3.71 -0.88 5.93
N ASN A 28 4.81 -1.54 5.58
CA ASN A 28 5.33 -2.68 6.35
C ASN A 28 5.91 -2.26 7.71
N ILE A 29 6.56 -1.10 7.80
CA ILE A 29 7.00 -0.55 9.10
C ILE A 29 5.78 -0.25 9.99
N ALA A 30 4.73 0.35 9.44
CA ALA A 30 3.48 0.59 10.16
C ALA A 30 2.82 -0.72 10.61
N ALA A 31 2.84 -1.77 9.77
CA ALA A 31 2.35 -3.10 10.11
C ALA A 31 3.14 -3.73 11.28
N PHE A 32 4.47 -3.60 11.26
CA PHE A 32 5.34 -4.04 12.35
C PHE A 32 5.00 -3.33 13.67
N VAL A 33 4.91 -2.00 13.66
CA VAL A 33 4.55 -1.22 14.85
C VAL A 33 3.15 -1.60 15.35
N SER A 34 2.18 -1.74 14.45
CA SER A 34 0.82 -2.14 14.80
C SER A 34 0.77 -3.53 15.44
N THR A 35 1.56 -4.47 14.91
CA THR A 35 1.70 -5.83 15.46
C THR A 35 2.34 -5.78 16.85
N ALA A 36 3.40 -5.00 17.04
CA ALA A 36 4.06 -4.85 18.33
C ALA A 36 3.15 -4.21 19.39
N VAL A 37 2.39 -3.17 19.00
CA VAL A 37 1.40 -2.53 19.88
C VAL A 37 0.28 -3.49 20.25
N ALA A 38 -0.28 -4.21 19.27
CA ALA A 38 -1.32 -5.20 19.52
C ALA A 38 -0.83 -6.32 20.44
N ALA A 39 0.37 -6.85 20.18
CA ALA A 39 0.98 -7.87 21.02
C ALA A 39 1.19 -7.39 22.46
N TRP A 40 1.65 -6.15 22.64
CA TRP A 40 1.82 -5.55 23.96
C TRP A 40 0.49 -5.38 24.70
N LEU A 41 -0.55 -4.88 24.02
CA LEU A 41 -1.88 -4.67 24.61
C LEU A 41 -2.57 -5.97 25.02
N PHE A 42 -2.36 -7.05 24.26
CA PHE A 42 -2.97 -8.35 24.53
C PHE A 42 -2.05 -9.31 25.31
N ASP A 43 -0.94 -8.80 25.87
CA ASP A 43 0.11 -9.54 26.60
C ASP A 43 0.56 -10.83 25.87
N LYS A 44 0.65 -10.75 24.54
CA LYS A 44 1.08 -11.84 23.68
C LYS A 44 2.60 -11.94 23.68
N ARG A 45 3.14 -13.07 24.14
CA ARG A 45 4.59 -13.28 24.29
C ARG A 45 5.14 -14.50 23.55
N SER A 46 4.28 -15.43 23.15
CA SER A 46 4.69 -16.59 22.37
C SER A 46 4.98 -16.21 20.91
N ALA A 47 5.95 -16.87 20.28
CA ALA A 47 6.22 -16.71 18.85
C ALA A 47 4.98 -16.99 17.98
N THR A 48 4.18 -18.00 18.36
CA THR A 48 2.92 -18.34 17.68
C THR A 48 1.87 -17.24 17.84
N ASP A 49 1.73 -16.67 19.03
CA ASP A 49 0.79 -15.57 19.27
C ASP A 49 1.18 -14.30 18.49
N LEU A 50 2.49 -14.04 18.37
CA LEU A 50 3.02 -12.92 17.59
C LEU A 50 2.77 -13.12 16.09
N LEU A 51 2.92 -14.34 15.58
CA LEU A 51 2.60 -14.69 14.20
C LEU A 51 1.11 -14.54 13.89
N ASP A 52 0.24 -14.99 14.78
CA ASP A 52 -1.20 -14.82 14.64
C ASP A 52 -1.57 -13.34 14.59
N THR A 53 -1.01 -12.55 15.52
CA THR A 53 -1.22 -11.09 15.56
C THR A 53 -0.74 -10.43 14.26
N ALA A 54 0.46 -10.79 13.78
CA ALA A 54 1.01 -10.29 12.53
C ALA A 54 0.12 -10.65 11.33
N THR A 55 -0.46 -11.85 11.35
CA THR A 55 -1.38 -12.34 10.31
C THR A 55 -2.67 -11.52 10.30
N TYR A 56 -3.28 -11.25 11.45
CA TYR A 56 -4.47 -10.41 11.54
C TYR A 56 -4.20 -8.98 11.07
N VAL A 57 -3.06 -8.40 11.43
CA VAL A 57 -2.65 -7.08 10.95
C VAL A 57 -2.48 -7.07 9.43
N GLY A 58 -1.81 -8.09 8.87
CA GLY A 58 -1.63 -8.23 7.41
C GLY A 58 -2.95 -8.37 6.65
N LEU A 59 -3.86 -9.21 7.15
CA LEU A 59 -5.21 -9.37 6.60
C LEU A 59 -6.02 -8.08 6.71
N GLY A 60 -5.94 -7.36 7.84
CA GLY A 60 -6.62 -6.08 8.04
C GLY A 60 -6.15 -5.02 7.05
N ILE A 61 -4.83 -4.88 6.87
CA ILE A 61 -4.24 -3.96 5.88
C ILE A 61 -4.68 -4.34 4.47
N GLY A 62 -4.62 -5.63 4.11
CA GLY A 62 -5.06 -6.11 2.81
C GLY A 62 -6.55 -5.87 2.54
N ALA A 63 -7.40 -6.11 3.54
CA ALA A 63 -8.84 -5.87 3.45
C ALA A 63 -9.17 -4.38 3.32
N LEU A 64 -8.50 -3.51 4.08
CA LEU A 64 -8.62 -2.06 3.93
C LEU A 64 -8.22 -1.63 2.51
N GLY A 65 -7.12 -2.17 1.98
CA GLY A 65 -6.70 -1.93 0.61
C GLY A 65 -7.74 -2.37 -0.42
N ALA A 66 -8.32 -3.56 -0.24
CA ALA A 66 -9.37 -4.08 -1.13
C ALA A 66 -10.63 -3.22 -1.09
N ILE A 67 -11.05 -2.75 0.10
CA ILE A 67 -12.20 -1.85 0.26
C ILE A 67 -11.92 -0.49 -0.39
N MET A 68 -10.73 0.09 -0.19
CA MET A 68 -10.34 1.35 -0.84
C MET A 68 -10.30 1.21 -2.36
N PHE A 69 -9.80 0.08 -2.86
CA PHE A 69 -9.76 -0.22 -4.29
C PHE A 69 -11.15 -0.41 -4.89
N ALA A 70 -12.04 -1.12 -4.18
CA ALA A 70 -13.42 -1.30 -4.61
C ALA A 70 -14.21 0.02 -4.54
N GLY A 71 -14.04 0.79 -3.46
CA GLY A 71 -14.71 2.08 -3.24
C GLY A 71 -14.24 3.17 -4.21
N SER A 72 -12.98 3.16 -4.66
CA SER A 72 -12.51 4.11 -5.67
C SER A 72 -13.17 3.89 -7.04
N SER A 73 -13.72 2.70 -7.30
CA SER A 73 -14.50 2.41 -8.52
C SER A 73 -15.95 2.90 -8.45
N THR A 74 -16.50 3.11 -7.25
CA THR A 74 -17.92 3.46 -7.05
C THR A 74 -18.15 4.95 -6.73
N GLY A 75 -17.15 5.68 -6.21
CA GLY A 75 -17.30 7.07 -5.76
C GLY A 75 -16.74 8.17 -6.68
N GLY A 76 -16.18 7.82 -7.84
CA GLY A 76 -15.37 8.74 -8.66
C GLY A 76 -16.13 9.83 -9.43
N SER A 77 -17.42 9.65 -9.75
CA SER A 77 -18.14 10.58 -10.63
C SER A 77 -18.94 11.67 -9.89
N GLU A 78 -19.52 11.36 -8.74
CA GLU A 78 -20.49 12.27 -8.09
C GLU A 78 -19.83 13.23 -7.08
N GLY A 79 -18.84 12.77 -6.30
CA GLY A 79 -18.13 13.61 -5.33
C GLY A 79 -17.07 14.53 -5.95
N MET A 80 -16.42 14.10 -7.03
CA MET A 80 -15.47 14.95 -7.76
C MET A 80 -16.18 16.05 -8.55
N ALA A 81 -17.40 15.81 -9.06
CA ALA A 81 -18.18 16.83 -9.75
C ALA A 81 -18.65 17.95 -8.81
N ALA A 82 -19.01 17.61 -7.57
CA ALA A 82 -19.40 18.60 -6.57
C ALA A 82 -18.23 19.48 -6.10
N SER A 83 -17.04 18.89 -5.90
CA SER A 83 -15.84 19.66 -5.51
C SER A 83 -15.17 20.41 -6.67
N ALA A 84 -15.49 20.04 -7.93
CA ALA A 84 -14.98 20.71 -9.14
C ALA A 84 -15.59 22.08 -9.38
N ALA A 85 -16.82 22.24 -8.91
CA ALA A 85 -17.54 23.51 -9.00
C ALA A 85 -16.89 24.59 -8.11
N ASP A 86 -16.31 24.21 -6.96
CA ASP A 86 -15.80 25.17 -5.99
C ASP A 86 -14.29 25.44 -6.08
N GLN A 87 -13.45 24.45 -6.44
CA GLN A 87 -11.98 24.64 -6.52
C GLN A 87 -11.32 23.79 -7.63
N PRO A 88 -11.31 24.28 -8.89
CA PRO A 88 -10.76 23.54 -10.02
C PRO A 88 -9.26 23.23 -9.91
N SER A 89 -8.50 24.04 -9.16
CA SER A 89 -7.06 23.81 -8.92
C SER A 89 -6.79 22.58 -8.05
N ARG A 90 -7.62 22.31 -7.03
CA ARG A 90 -7.46 21.14 -6.14
C ARG A 90 -7.75 19.82 -6.82
N ILE A 91 -8.64 19.83 -7.82
CA ILE A 91 -8.93 18.64 -8.62
C ILE A 91 -7.80 18.34 -9.60
N MET A 92 -7.17 19.37 -10.16
CA MET A 92 -5.96 19.15 -10.96
C MET A 92 -4.83 18.55 -10.13
N ASP A 93 -4.62 18.97 -8.88
CA ASP A 93 -3.64 18.37 -7.98
C ASP A 93 -4.01 16.93 -7.58
N ALA A 94 -5.28 16.66 -7.27
CA ALA A 94 -5.75 15.31 -6.96
C ALA A 94 -5.59 14.36 -8.17
N LEU A 95 -5.94 14.82 -9.38
CA LEU A 95 -5.74 14.08 -10.62
C LEU A 95 -4.25 13.93 -10.97
N TRP A 96 -3.40 14.91 -10.66
CA TRP A 96 -1.95 14.81 -10.88
C TRP A 96 -1.28 13.82 -9.92
N ILE A 97 -1.71 13.79 -8.66
CA ILE A 97 -1.25 12.80 -7.67
C ILE A 97 -1.69 11.40 -8.10
N ASP A 98 -2.93 11.25 -8.59
CA ASP A 98 -3.47 9.97 -9.08
C ASP A 98 -2.77 9.50 -10.37
N ARG A 99 -2.44 10.42 -11.29
CA ARG A 99 -1.75 10.12 -12.55
C ARG A 99 -0.24 9.83 -12.37
N ASN A 100 0.42 10.44 -11.38
CA ASN A 100 1.82 10.16 -11.06
C ASN A 100 2.03 8.89 -10.21
N ALA A 101 1.00 8.42 -9.50
CA ALA A 101 1.12 7.25 -8.63
C ALA A 101 1.11 5.92 -9.40
N GLY A 102 0.49 5.84 -10.59
CA GLY A 102 0.48 4.65 -11.47
C GLY A 102 -0.17 3.38 -10.90
N ILE A 103 -0.36 3.32 -9.58
CA ILE A 103 -0.95 2.26 -8.78
C ILE A 103 -1.91 2.95 -7.82
N SER A 104 -3.17 2.50 -7.79
CA SER A 104 -4.16 3.01 -6.86
C SER A 104 -3.69 2.79 -5.42
N ALA A 105 -3.96 3.74 -4.52
CA ALA A 105 -3.60 3.61 -3.11
C ALA A 105 -4.12 2.29 -2.50
N GLY A 106 -5.33 1.85 -2.88
CA GLY A 106 -5.88 0.55 -2.48
C GLY A 106 -5.01 -0.65 -2.90
N ALA A 107 -4.48 -0.64 -4.13
CA ALA A 107 -3.58 -1.72 -4.59
C ALA A 107 -2.24 -1.73 -3.84
N LEU A 108 -1.70 -0.57 -3.45
CA LEU A 108 -0.52 -0.50 -2.58
C LEU A 108 -0.78 -1.10 -1.20
N PHE A 109 -1.97 -0.90 -0.63
CA PHE A 109 -2.36 -1.51 0.65
C PHE A 109 -2.55 -3.02 0.51
N VAL A 110 -3.15 -3.51 -0.57
CA VAL A 110 -3.25 -4.96 -0.84
C VAL A 110 -1.87 -5.59 -0.96
N LEU A 111 -0.99 -5.02 -1.79
CA LEU A 111 0.39 -5.49 -1.95
C LEU A 111 1.16 -5.41 -0.63
N GLY A 112 0.96 -4.34 0.13
CA GLY A 112 1.54 -4.14 1.45
C GLY A 112 1.12 -5.21 2.46
N GLY A 113 -0.18 -5.54 2.52
CA GLY A 113 -0.71 -6.61 3.36
C GLY A 113 -0.15 -7.98 2.98
N VAL A 114 -0.12 -8.31 1.69
CA VAL A 114 0.46 -9.57 1.19
C VAL A 114 1.97 -9.65 1.47
N THR A 115 2.68 -8.54 1.28
CA THR A 115 4.13 -8.46 1.56
C THR A 115 4.40 -8.69 3.05
N TRP A 116 3.61 -8.07 3.93
CA TRP A 116 3.73 -8.25 5.37
C TRP A 116 3.45 -9.69 5.79
N LEU A 117 2.40 -10.31 5.24
CA LEU A 117 2.12 -11.73 5.46
C LEU A 117 3.31 -12.60 5.05
N GLY A 118 3.87 -12.38 3.86
CA GLY A 118 5.06 -13.09 3.40
C GLY A 118 6.26 -12.92 4.34
N ILE A 119 6.52 -11.69 4.82
CA ILE A 119 7.60 -11.41 5.77
C ILE A 119 7.35 -12.12 7.10
N SER A 120 6.15 -12.01 7.67
CA SER A 120 5.82 -12.60 8.98
C SER A 120 5.96 -14.13 8.97
N TRP A 121 5.49 -14.79 7.91
CA TRP A 121 5.63 -16.23 7.72
C TRP A 121 7.08 -16.66 7.48
N LEU A 122 7.85 -15.88 6.69
CA LEU A 122 9.28 -16.15 6.50
C LEU A 122 10.04 -16.03 7.81
N VAL A 123 9.76 -14.99 8.61
CA VAL A 123 10.41 -14.79 9.91
C VAL A 123 10.06 -15.93 10.87
N ALA A 124 8.81 -16.38 10.92
CA ALA A 124 8.42 -17.54 11.74
C ALA A 124 9.19 -18.80 11.33
N ALA A 125 9.26 -19.10 10.03
CA ALA A 125 9.97 -20.26 9.49
C ALA A 125 11.50 -20.23 9.72
N LEU A 126 12.08 -19.06 10.01
CA LEU A 126 13.50 -18.92 10.33
C LEU A 126 13.81 -19.01 11.83
N ILE A 127 12.77 -18.93 12.68
CA ILE A 127 12.89 -18.95 14.14
C ILE A 127 12.50 -20.33 14.72
N GLU A 128 11.70 -21.10 13.99
CA GLU A 128 11.45 -22.53 14.24
C GLU A 128 12.64 -23.42 13.85
#